data_AF-A0A1S9BW88-F1
#
_entry.id   AF-A0A1S9BW88-F1
#
_cell.length_a   1.000
_cell.length_b   1.000
_cell.length_c   1.000
_cell.angle_alpha   90.00
_cell.angle_beta   90.00
_cell.angle_gamma   90.00
#
_symmetry.space_group_name_H-M   'P 1'
#
loop_
_entity.id
_entity.type
_entity.pdbx_description
1 polymer ?
#
loop_
_entity_poly.entity_id
_entity_poly.type
_entity_poly.pdbx_seq_one_letter_code
_entity_poly.pdbx_strand_id
1 'polypeptide(L)'
;MNTIKRLLSEGKSNFIFVGEAGCGKSEISLNFAKFLAETEKRPVHFFDMDMTKPLFRSRDVTGEKELSLIHFHFEEQFYDAPTMVGGVRECMQDENCIVVIDVGGDDIGARAVGGLMMGPNREYTTAFYVLNSYRPFCMDIEHVDRILGEILAVSHIRLDEIHLIDNPNLGPNTHFEDVLSGSVRMQEIISKYKDIELTCVLENMKEEAEGMIPTDIFPMRLYLTYPWVREAVG
;
A
#
# COMPACT_ATOMS: atom_id res chain seq x y z
N MET A 1 -1.43 8.24 13.74
CA MET A 1 -0.25 7.67 13.04
C MET A 1 0.69 6.91 13.98
N ASN A 2 0.16 6.24 15.00
CA ASN A 2 0.94 5.54 16.02
C ASN A 2 1.45 4.17 15.51
N THR A 3 0.67 3.47 14.68
CA THR A 3 1.03 2.17 14.09
C THR A 3 2.33 2.24 13.30
N ILE A 4 2.50 3.23 12.42
CA ILE A 4 3.73 3.38 11.61
C ILE A 4 4.94 3.67 12.52
N LYS A 5 4.79 4.57 13.48
CA LYS A 5 5.85 4.90 14.45
C LYS A 5 6.26 3.70 15.29
N ARG A 6 5.29 2.89 15.71
CA ARG A 6 5.52 1.63 16.43
C ARG A 6 6.34 0.66 15.58
N LEU A 7 5.93 0.40 14.34
CA LEU A 7 6.65 -0.49 13.42
C LEU A 7 8.10 -0.04 13.21
N LEU A 8 8.32 1.26 13.00
CA LEU A 8 9.66 1.82 12.86
C LEU A 8 10.49 1.64 14.15
N SER A 9 9.89 1.85 15.32
CA SER A 9 10.56 1.65 16.61
C SER A 9 10.88 0.18 16.92
N GLU A 10 10.12 -0.75 16.36
CA GLU A 10 10.38 -2.20 16.40
C GLU A 10 11.46 -2.64 15.40
N GLY A 11 12.05 -1.69 14.67
CA GLY A 11 13.13 -1.95 13.72
C GLY A 11 12.67 -2.34 12.32
N LYS A 12 11.36 -2.27 12.01
CA LYS A 12 10.86 -2.58 10.67
C LYS A 12 11.45 -1.61 9.64
N SER A 13 11.96 -2.16 8.54
CA SER A 13 12.59 -1.40 7.46
C SER A 13 12.13 -1.81 6.06
N ASN A 14 11.42 -2.94 5.93
CA ASN A 14 10.89 -3.41 4.66
C ASN A 14 9.36 -3.44 4.71
N PHE A 15 8.69 -2.69 3.83
CA PHE A 15 7.24 -2.54 3.83
C PHE A 15 6.67 -2.96 2.48
N ILE A 16 5.86 -4.01 2.48
CA ILE A 16 5.29 -4.61 1.27
C ILE A 16 3.81 -4.28 1.23
N PHE A 17 3.35 -3.64 0.15
CA PHE A 17 1.95 -3.30 -0.06
C PHE A 17 1.33 -4.28 -1.05
N VAL A 18 0.27 -4.95 -0.60
CA VAL A 18 -0.49 -5.92 -1.38
C VAL A 18 -1.98 -5.64 -1.27
N GLY A 19 -2.74 -6.13 -2.24
CA GLY A 19 -4.18 -5.98 -2.27
C GLY A 19 -4.70 -6.11 -3.68
N GLU A 20 -6.01 -6.24 -3.79
CA GLU A 20 -6.72 -6.45 -5.06
C GLU A 20 -6.49 -5.31 -6.05
N ALA A 21 -6.64 -5.62 -7.34
CA ALA A 21 -6.55 -4.62 -8.39
C ALA A 21 -7.53 -3.45 -8.13
N GLY A 22 -7.01 -2.22 -8.22
CA GLY A 22 -7.80 -1.01 -8.01
C GLY A 22 -8.08 -0.64 -6.54
N CYS A 23 -7.61 -1.39 -5.55
CA CYS A 23 -7.79 -1.06 -4.12
C CYS A 23 -7.06 0.22 -3.69
N GLY A 24 -6.10 0.73 -4.49
CA GLY A 24 -5.33 1.95 -4.20
C GLY A 24 -3.94 1.72 -3.60
N LYS A 25 -3.47 0.47 -3.52
CA LYS A 25 -2.16 0.08 -2.98
C LYS A 25 -0.98 0.95 -3.42
N SER A 26 -0.90 1.27 -4.71
CA SER A 26 0.22 2.04 -5.26
C SER A 26 0.23 3.48 -4.80
N GLU A 27 -0.94 4.12 -4.76
CA GLU A 27 -1.07 5.49 -4.24
C GLU A 27 -0.68 5.55 -2.76
N ILE A 28 -1.16 4.58 -1.97
CA ILE A 28 -0.83 4.47 -0.54
C ILE A 28 0.66 4.22 -0.34
N SER A 29 1.25 3.29 -1.10
CA SER A 29 2.68 2.96 -1.00
C SER A 29 3.58 4.14 -1.36
N LEU A 30 3.19 4.96 -2.34
CA LEU A 30 3.89 6.19 -2.73
C LEU A 30 3.84 7.23 -1.62
N ASN A 31 2.64 7.49 -1.09
CA ASN A 31 2.47 8.41 0.04
C ASN A 31 3.24 7.93 1.28
N PHE A 32 3.26 6.62 1.52
CA PHE A 32 4.01 6.00 2.61
C PHE A 32 5.53 6.16 2.43
N ALA A 33 6.05 5.91 1.23
CA ALA A 33 7.46 6.13 0.92
C ALA A 33 7.86 7.60 1.05
N LYS A 34 7.00 8.52 0.61
CA LYS A 34 7.19 9.96 0.82
C LYS A 34 7.25 10.30 2.31
N PHE A 35 6.27 9.83 3.08
CA PHE A 35 6.23 10.04 4.53
C PHE A 35 7.52 9.56 5.21
N LEU A 36 8.00 8.37 4.85
CA LEU A 36 9.26 7.83 5.37
C LEU A 36 10.46 8.68 4.95
N ALA A 37 10.53 9.11 3.70
CA ALA A 37 11.65 9.90 3.18
C ALA A 37 11.74 11.30 3.84
N GLU A 38 10.61 11.83 4.29
CA GLU A 38 10.53 13.12 5.00
C GLU A 38 10.80 13.01 6.51
N THR A 39 10.60 11.83 7.11
CA THR A 39 10.66 11.66 8.57
C THR A 39 11.83 10.84 9.07
N GLU A 40 12.32 9.91 8.25
CA GLU A 40 13.44 9.04 8.56
C GLU A 40 14.74 9.57 7.95
N LYS A 41 15.87 9.27 8.60
CA LYS A 41 17.20 9.68 8.10
C LYS A 41 17.76 8.72 7.05
N ARG A 42 17.25 7.49 7.01
CA ARG A 42 17.70 6.45 6.10
C ARG A 42 17.13 6.71 4.70
N PRO A 43 17.91 6.52 3.62
CA PRO A 43 17.40 6.60 2.26
C PRO A 43 16.23 5.62 2.06
N VAL A 44 15.18 6.09 1.37
CA VAL A 44 14.00 5.30 1.07
C VAL A 44 14.06 4.83 -0.38
N HIS A 45 13.96 3.53 -0.57
CA HIS A 45 13.96 2.86 -1.87
C HIS A 45 12.55 2.35 -2.17
N PHE A 46 11.97 2.82 -3.26
CA PHE A 46 10.63 2.41 -3.71
C PHE A 46 10.74 1.48 -4.91
N PHE A 47 10.17 0.29 -4.81
CA PHE A 47 10.14 -0.70 -5.89
C PHE A 47 8.72 -0.84 -6.45
N ASP A 48 8.57 -0.52 -7.73
CA ASP A 48 7.33 -0.76 -8.49
C ASP A 48 7.38 -2.17 -9.13
N MET A 49 6.76 -3.15 -8.46
CA MET A 49 6.68 -4.53 -8.95
C MET A 49 5.37 -4.83 -9.70
N ASP A 50 4.44 -3.87 -9.82
CA ASP A 50 3.18 -4.06 -10.53
C ASP A 50 3.36 -3.86 -12.04
N MET A 51 3.70 -4.96 -12.72
CA MET A 51 3.92 -4.99 -14.17
C MET A 51 2.64 -4.94 -15.01
N THR A 52 1.46 -5.03 -14.39
CA THR A 52 0.19 -5.23 -15.11
C THR A 52 -0.47 -3.92 -15.55
N LYS A 53 0.00 -2.79 -15.04
CA LYS A 53 -0.65 -1.49 -15.26
C LYS A 53 -0.28 -0.87 -16.60
N PRO A 54 -1.25 -0.61 -17.49
CA PRO A 54 -0.96 0.00 -18.77
C PRO A 54 -0.62 1.51 -18.68
N LEU A 55 -1.10 2.23 -17.67
CA LEU A 55 -0.94 3.69 -17.51
C LEU A 55 -0.93 4.12 -16.03
N PHE A 56 -0.40 5.32 -15.73
CA PHE A 56 -0.39 5.98 -14.41
C PHE A 56 0.28 5.15 -13.32
N ARG A 57 1.51 4.76 -13.64
CA ARG A 57 2.37 3.93 -12.81
C ARG A 57 3.16 4.81 -11.86
N SER A 58 3.62 4.23 -10.75
CA SER A 58 4.45 4.92 -9.76
C SER A 58 5.73 5.52 -10.37
N ARG A 59 6.26 4.92 -11.44
CA ARG A 59 7.39 5.45 -12.22
C ARG A 59 7.09 6.74 -12.99
N ASP A 60 5.82 7.01 -13.32
CA ASP A 60 5.42 8.18 -14.11
C ASP A 60 5.49 9.48 -13.28
N VAL A 61 5.55 9.36 -11.94
CA VAL A 61 5.64 10.50 -10.99
C VAL A 61 7.03 10.70 -10.41
N THR A 62 8.05 10.02 -10.92
CA THR A 62 9.46 10.15 -10.48
C THR A 62 10.02 11.57 -10.62
N GLY A 63 9.46 12.37 -11.53
CA GLY A 63 9.82 13.77 -11.74
C GLY A 63 9.09 14.76 -10.82
N GLU A 64 8.14 14.30 -10.01
CA GLU A 64 7.41 15.17 -9.08
C GLU A 64 8.34 15.64 -7.95
N LYS A 65 8.42 16.97 -7.75
CA LYS A 65 9.33 17.56 -6.76
C LYS A 65 9.06 17.03 -5.35
N GLU A 66 7.80 16.75 -5.04
CA GLU A 66 7.37 16.20 -3.74
C GLU A 66 7.86 14.76 -3.49
N LEU A 67 8.26 14.04 -4.53
CA LEU A 67 8.75 12.65 -4.44
C LEU A 67 10.27 12.55 -4.66
N SER A 68 10.97 13.68 -4.80
CA SER A 68 12.41 13.74 -5.12
C SER A 68 13.35 13.13 -4.08
N LEU A 69 12.87 12.89 -2.86
CA LEU A 69 13.64 12.24 -1.78
C LEU A 69 13.62 10.70 -1.88
N ILE A 70 12.81 10.13 -2.77
CA ILE A 70 12.64 8.69 -2.92
C ILE A 70 13.55 8.18 -4.03
N HIS A 71 14.28 7.10 -3.76
CA HIS A 71 15.02 6.35 -4.78
C HIS A 71 14.08 5.35 -5.45
N PHE A 72 13.62 5.66 -6.67
CA PHE A 72 12.73 4.79 -7.42
C PHE A 72 13.47 3.69 -8.17
N HIS A 73 12.96 2.47 -8.07
CA HIS A 73 13.44 1.29 -8.77
C HIS A 73 12.29 0.70 -9.58
N PHE A 74 12.47 0.65 -10.89
CA PHE A 74 11.55 0.05 -11.83
C PHE A 74 12.33 -0.42 -13.06
N GLU A 75 11.86 -1.48 -13.71
CA GLU A 75 12.44 -1.91 -14.99
C GLU A 75 11.67 -1.28 -16.15
N GLU A 76 12.39 -0.69 -17.10
CA GLU A 76 11.77 -0.18 -18.33
C GLU A 76 11.10 -1.33 -19.07
N GLN A 77 9.77 -1.26 -19.18
CA GLN A 77 8.99 -2.28 -19.85
C GLN A 77 9.06 -2.03 -21.37
N PHE A 78 9.91 -2.79 -22.06
CA PHE A 78 9.91 -2.84 -23.52
C PHE A 78 8.90 -3.91 -23.98
N TYR A 79 7.80 -3.47 -24.59
CA TYR A 79 6.74 -4.36 -25.12
C TYR A 79 6.18 -5.31 -24.03
N ASP A 80 5.90 -6.58 -24.37
CA ASP A 80 5.30 -7.58 -23.48
C ASP A 80 6.32 -8.34 -22.60
N ALA A 81 7.56 -7.84 -22.45
CA ALA A 81 8.59 -8.56 -21.72
C ALA A 81 8.35 -8.51 -20.19
N PRO A 82 8.24 -9.67 -19.51
CA PRO A 82 8.25 -9.69 -18.05
C PRO A 82 9.67 -9.40 -17.55
N THR A 83 9.84 -8.29 -16.82
CA THR A 83 11.09 -7.86 -16.21
C THR A 83 10.91 -7.84 -14.70
N MET A 84 11.64 -8.70 -13.99
CA MET A 84 11.71 -8.60 -12.53
C MET A 84 12.64 -7.46 -12.16
N VAL A 85 12.19 -6.53 -11.32
CA VAL A 85 13.04 -5.43 -10.84
C VAL A 85 14.22 -5.99 -10.07
N GLY A 86 15.44 -5.71 -10.56
CA GLY A 86 16.68 -6.12 -9.89
C GLY A 86 16.90 -5.41 -8.56
N GLY A 87 17.76 -5.96 -7.70
CA GLY A 87 18.24 -5.29 -6.48
C GLY A 87 17.27 -5.26 -5.29
N VAL A 88 16.05 -5.79 -5.42
CA VAL A 88 15.07 -5.85 -4.31
C VAL A 88 15.66 -6.55 -3.09
N ARG A 89 16.29 -7.72 -3.27
CA ARG A 89 16.86 -8.51 -2.15
C ARG A 89 18.07 -7.84 -1.51
N GLU A 90 18.97 -7.30 -2.32
CA GLU A 90 20.10 -6.51 -1.83
C GLU A 90 19.64 -5.33 -0.97
N CYS A 91 18.69 -4.51 -1.44
CA CYS A 91 18.17 -3.41 -0.63
C CYS A 91 17.46 -3.89 0.63
N MET A 92 16.65 -4.95 0.55
CA MET A 92 15.97 -5.49 1.74
C MET A 92 16.95 -6.00 2.81
N GLN A 93 18.19 -6.37 2.42
CA GLN A 93 19.26 -6.82 3.32
C GLN A 93 20.14 -5.68 3.85
N ASP A 94 20.01 -4.47 3.30
CA ASP A 94 20.77 -3.31 3.75
C ASP A 94 20.03 -2.58 4.88
N GLU A 95 20.53 -2.75 6.10
CA GLU A 95 20.02 -2.11 7.32
C GLU A 95 20.07 -0.57 7.27
N ASN A 96 20.87 0.00 6.36
CA ASN A 96 21.04 1.44 6.22
C ASN A 96 19.95 2.10 5.37
N CYS A 97 19.06 1.33 4.75
CA CYS A 97 17.96 1.85 3.93
C CYS A 97 16.60 1.39 4.45
N ILE A 98 15.55 2.02 3.92
CA ILE A 98 14.16 1.60 4.10
C ILE A 98 13.60 1.25 2.73
N VAL A 99 12.94 0.10 2.63
CA VAL A 99 12.38 -0.41 1.39
C VAL A 99 10.86 -0.37 1.43
N VAL A 100 10.26 0.20 0.39
CA VAL A 100 8.82 0.17 0.13
C VAL A 100 8.58 -0.54 -1.20
N ILE A 101 7.70 -1.53 -1.20
CA ILE A 101 7.44 -2.38 -2.37
C ILE A 101 5.95 -2.33 -2.70
N ASP A 102 5.63 -1.85 -3.90
CA ASP A 102 4.29 -1.93 -4.48
C ASP A 102 4.18 -3.21 -5.30
N VAL A 103 3.49 -4.21 -4.77
CA VAL A 103 3.32 -5.51 -5.42
C VAL A 103 2.01 -5.52 -6.18
N GLY A 104 2.02 -5.97 -7.44
CA GLY A 104 0.82 -6.09 -8.28
C GLY A 104 -0.29 -6.95 -7.68
N GLY A 105 -1.49 -6.81 -8.25
CA GLY A 105 -2.68 -7.57 -7.81
C GLY A 105 -2.59 -9.07 -8.12
N ASP A 106 -3.52 -9.83 -7.54
CA ASP A 106 -3.80 -11.24 -7.81
C ASP A 106 -2.69 -12.24 -7.39
N ASP A 107 -2.74 -13.46 -7.95
CA ASP A 107 -1.82 -14.59 -7.74
C ASP A 107 -0.33 -14.24 -7.85
N ILE A 108 0.00 -13.25 -8.70
CA ILE A 108 1.37 -12.79 -8.89
C ILE A 108 1.86 -12.08 -7.62
N GLY A 109 1.00 -11.27 -7.01
CA GLY A 109 1.32 -10.60 -5.77
C GLY A 109 1.48 -11.55 -4.59
N ALA A 110 0.61 -12.55 -4.45
CA ALA A 110 0.71 -13.58 -3.42
C ALA A 110 2.05 -14.34 -3.48
N ARG A 111 2.49 -14.72 -4.69
CA ARG A 111 3.79 -15.40 -4.90
C ARG A 111 4.98 -14.49 -4.64
N ALA A 112 4.91 -13.22 -5.08
CA ALA A 112 5.96 -12.24 -4.83
C ALA A 112 6.16 -12.01 -3.34
N VAL A 113 5.07 -11.83 -2.58
CA VAL A 113 5.08 -11.70 -1.12
C VAL A 113 5.75 -12.90 -0.46
N GLY A 114 5.36 -14.13 -0.83
CA GLY A 114 5.98 -15.33 -0.30
C GLY A 114 7.50 -15.37 -0.55
N GLY A 115 7.95 -15.00 -1.74
CA GLY A 115 9.38 -14.94 -2.09
C GLY A 115 10.18 -13.89 -1.32
N LEU A 116 9.53 -12.79 -0.91
CA LEU A 116 10.14 -11.68 -0.16
C LEU A 116 10.11 -11.92 1.36
N MET A 117 9.04 -12.53 1.88
CA MET A 117 8.80 -12.74 3.31
C MET A 117 9.45 -14.01 3.89
N MET A 118 10.02 -14.86 3.03
CA MET A 118 10.75 -16.09 3.41
C MET A 118 12.27 -15.89 3.51
N GLY A 119 12.75 -14.65 3.38
CA GLY A 119 14.17 -14.31 3.49
C GLY A 119 14.68 -14.15 4.93
N PRO A 120 16.00 -13.94 5.11
CA PRO A 120 16.61 -13.74 6.43
C PRO A 120 16.09 -12.49 7.16
N ASN A 121 15.51 -11.53 6.45
CA ASN A 121 15.05 -10.25 7.01
C ASN A 121 13.57 -10.25 7.39
N ARG A 122 12.95 -11.42 7.55
CA ARG A 122 11.53 -11.53 7.90
C ARG A 122 11.19 -10.70 9.13
N GLU A 123 12.06 -10.68 10.13
CA GLU A 123 11.85 -9.90 11.36
C GLU A 123 11.78 -8.38 11.12
N TYR A 124 12.41 -7.86 10.07
CA TYR A 124 12.39 -6.45 9.68
C TYR A 124 11.32 -6.13 8.61
N THR A 125 10.58 -7.14 8.15
CA THR A 125 9.64 -7.01 7.05
C THR A 125 8.20 -6.99 7.56
N THR A 126 7.39 -6.13 6.94
CA THR A 126 5.98 -5.90 7.26
C THR A 126 5.17 -5.98 5.98
N ALA A 127 4.10 -6.76 5.98
CA ALA A 127 3.14 -6.81 4.88
C ALA A 127 1.89 -6.01 5.24
N PHE A 128 1.54 -5.03 4.42
CA PHE A 128 0.28 -4.29 4.46
C PHE A 128 -0.68 -4.83 3.42
N TYR A 129 -1.88 -5.19 3.84
CA TYR A 129 -2.97 -5.59 2.95
C TYR A 129 -4.00 -4.46 2.84
N VAL A 130 -4.15 -3.93 1.63
CA VAL A 130 -5.01 -2.78 1.33
C VAL A 130 -6.40 -3.25 0.92
N LEU A 131 -7.40 -2.80 1.66
CA LEU A 131 -8.81 -3.06 1.47
C LEU A 131 -9.50 -1.79 0.95
N ASN A 132 -10.52 -1.94 0.12
CA ASN A 132 -11.34 -0.80 -0.32
C ASN A 132 -12.80 -1.25 -0.45
N SER A 133 -13.67 -0.69 0.39
CA SER A 133 -15.10 -1.03 0.49
C SER A 133 -15.90 -0.76 -0.80
N TYR A 134 -15.34 0.02 -1.72
CA TYR A 134 -15.93 0.40 -3.00
C TYR A 134 -15.39 -0.38 -4.18
N ARG A 135 -14.63 -1.47 -3.95
CA ARG A 135 -14.17 -2.36 -5.02
C ARG A 135 -14.96 -3.67 -5.03
N PRO A 136 -15.24 -4.23 -6.22
CA PRO A 136 -16.14 -5.38 -6.36
C PRO A 136 -15.73 -6.60 -5.54
N PHE A 137 -14.42 -6.76 -5.33
CA PHE A 137 -13.80 -7.90 -4.66
C PHE A 137 -13.73 -7.76 -3.13
N CYS A 138 -14.26 -6.68 -2.55
CA CYS A 138 -14.37 -6.52 -1.09
C CYS A 138 -15.83 -6.42 -0.61
N MET A 139 -16.78 -6.92 -1.41
CA MET A 139 -18.21 -6.77 -1.13
C MET A 139 -18.79 -7.88 -0.25
N ASP A 140 -18.14 -9.03 -0.16
CA ASP A 140 -18.53 -10.13 0.72
C ASP A 140 -17.33 -10.73 1.47
N ILE A 141 -17.66 -11.35 2.61
CA ILE A 141 -16.70 -11.89 3.57
C ILE A 141 -15.99 -13.14 3.07
N GLU A 142 -16.65 -13.93 2.21
CA GLU A 142 -16.12 -15.17 1.66
C GLU A 142 -15.00 -14.87 0.65
N HIS A 143 -15.14 -13.79 -0.11
CA HIS A 143 -14.15 -13.34 -1.07
C HIS A 143 -12.89 -12.82 -0.38
N VAL A 144 -13.04 -12.00 0.67
CA VAL A 144 -11.88 -11.50 1.43
C VAL A 144 -11.18 -12.65 2.17
N ASP A 145 -11.93 -13.57 2.78
CA ASP A 145 -11.36 -14.75 3.46
C ASP A 145 -10.62 -15.67 2.48
N ARG A 146 -11.18 -15.92 1.29
CA ARG A 146 -10.53 -16.70 0.25
C ARG A 146 -9.20 -16.08 -0.17
N ILE A 147 -9.16 -14.78 -0.44
CA ILE A 147 -7.94 -14.11 -0.91
C ILE A 147 -6.89 -14.07 0.20
N LEU A 148 -7.28 -13.70 1.42
CA LEU A 148 -6.36 -13.73 2.56
C LEU A 148 -5.83 -15.16 2.77
N GLY A 149 -6.70 -16.17 2.67
CA GLY A 149 -6.33 -17.58 2.74
C GLY A 149 -5.32 -17.99 1.67
N GLU A 150 -5.53 -17.59 0.41
CA GLU A 150 -4.61 -17.86 -0.71
C GLU A 150 -3.24 -17.19 -0.49
N ILE A 151 -3.23 -15.93 -0.05
CA ILE A 151 -2.00 -15.19 0.24
C ILE A 151 -1.25 -15.84 1.41
N LEU A 152 -1.93 -16.15 2.51
CA LEU A 152 -1.33 -16.78 3.69
C LEU A 152 -0.79 -18.18 3.37
N ALA A 153 -1.51 -18.95 2.57
CA ALA A 153 -1.11 -20.31 2.18
C ALA A 153 0.15 -20.32 1.32
N VAL A 154 0.28 -19.41 0.36
CA VAL A 154 1.43 -19.34 -0.56
C VAL A 154 2.64 -18.68 0.10
N SER A 155 2.42 -17.76 1.04
CA SER A 155 3.49 -16.97 1.65
C SER A 155 4.03 -17.53 2.97
N HIS A 156 3.38 -18.53 3.56
CA HIS A 156 3.65 -19.01 4.92
C HIS A 156 3.68 -17.86 5.96
N ILE A 157 2.94 -16.80 5.69
CA ILE A 157 2.72 -15.69 6.61
C ILE A 157 1.51 -16.06 7.45
N ARG A 158 1.52 -15.72 8.72
CA ARG A 158 0.34 -15.85 9.57
C ARG A 158 -0.49 -14.57 9.51
N LEU A 159 -1.80 -14.68 9.72
CA LEU A 159 -2.70 -13.53 9.67
C LEU A 159 -2.33 -12.44 10.70
N ASP A 160 -1.73 -12.81 11.83
CA ASP A 160 -1.20 -11.86 12.83
C ASP A 160 -0.05 -11.00 12.30
N GLU A 161 0.70 -11.46 11.29
CA GLU A 161 1.84 -10.76 10.70
C GLU A 161 1.46 -9.82 9.55
N ILE A 162 0.21 -9.85 9.08
CA ILE A 162 -0.31 -8.93 8.06
C ILE A 162 -0.98 -7.74 8.73
N HIS A 163 -0.68 -6.52 8.29
CA HIS A 163 -1.32 -5.30 8.78
C HIS A 163 -2.42 -4.85 7.81
N LEU A 164 -3.63 -4.64 8.30
CA LEU A 164 -4.76 -4.25 7.44
C LEU A 164 -4.89 -2.73 7.32
N ILE A 165 -5.01 -2.27 6.08
CA ILE A 165 -5.24 -0.86 5.73
C ILE A 165 -6.61 -0.74 5.06
N ASP A 166 -7.48 0.10 5.60
CA ASP A 166 -8.73 0.48 4.97
C ASP A 166 -8.52 1.72 4.09
N ASN A 167 -8.96 1.64 2.84
CA ASN A 167 -8.88 2.71 1.86
C ASN A 167 -10.26 2.99 1.28
N PRO A 168 -11.16 3.68 2.01
CA PRO A 168 -12.52 4.00 1.56
C PRO A 168 -12.53 5.18 0.57
N ASN A 169 -11.59 5.22 -0.37
CA ASN A 169 -11.46 6.31 -1.35
C ASN A 169 -12.05 5.91 -2.71
N LEU A 170 -12.83 6.83 -3.29
CA LEU A 170 -13.38 6.81 -4.64
C LEU A 170 -12.52 7.60 -5.64
N GLY A 171 -11.31 8.01 -5.24
CA GLY A 171 -10.42 8.85 -6.03
C GLY A 171 -10.75 10.34 -5.83
N PRO A 172 -10.67 11.19 -6.87
CA PRO A 172 -10.86 12.64 -6.74
C PRO A 172 -12.25 13.07 -6.25
N ASN A 173 -13.25 12.21 -6.41
CA ASN A 173 -14.63 12.46 -5.98
C ASN A 173 -14.93 11.91 -4.58
N THR A 174 -13.91 11.54 -3.80
CA THR A 174 -14.14 11.08 -2.44
C THR A 174 -14.65 12.24 -1.61
N HIS A 175 -15.80 12.05 -0.95
CA HIS A 175 -16.32 12.92 0.09
C HIS A 175 -16.16 12.28 1.47
N PHE A 176 -16.22 13.07 2.53
CA PHE A 176 -16.03 12.54 3.88
C PHE A 176 -17.12 11.52 4.29
N GLU A 177 -18.34 11.69 3.78
CA GLU A 177 -19.44 10.72 3.97
C GLU A 177 -19.11 9.35 3.35
N ASP A 178 -18.38 9.33 2.22
CA ASP A 178 -17.87 8.09 1.64
C ASP A 178 -16.84 7.46 2.58
N VAL A 179 -15.86 8.23 3.06
CA VAL A 179 -14.85 7.72 3.99
C VAL A 179 -15.50 7.06 5.22
N LEU A 180 -16.48 7.73 5.84
CA LEU A 180 -17.15 7.22 7.03
C LEU A 180 -17.98 5.96 6.72
N SER A 181 -18.83 6.00 5.70
CA SER A 181 -19.69 4.87 5.34
C SER A 181 -18.88 3.66 4.86
N GLY A 182 -17.84 3.89 4.08
CA GLY A 182 -16.92 2.88 3.61
C GLY A 182 -16.16 2.21 4.75
N SER A 183 -15.66 3.00 5.70
CA SER A 183 -14.91 2.45 6.84
C SER A 183 -15.79 1.65 7.78
N VAL A 184 -17.01 2.13 8.09
CA VAL A 184 -18.00 1.35 8.86
C VAL A 184 -18.28 0.01 8.19
N ARG A 185 -18.54 0.01 6.88
CA ARG A 185 -18.78 -1.23 6.12
C ARG A 185 -17.60 -2.19 6.19
N MET A 186 -16.38 -1.69 6.06
CA MET A 186 -15.19 -2.55 6.10
C MET A 186 -14.98 -3.15 7.50
N GLN A 187 -15.19 -2.36 8.55
CA GLN A 187 -15.14 -2.83 9.93
C GLN A 187 -16.16 -3.94 10.19
N GLU A 188 -17.40 -3.81 9.69
CA GLU A 188 -18.43 -4.85 9.83
C GLU A 188 -18.04 -6.19 9.19
N ILE A 189 -17.30 -6.15 8.08
CA ILE A 189 -16.84 -7.34 7.35
C ILE A 189 -15.64 -7.99 8.05
N ILE A 190 -14.66 -7.18 8.49
CA ILE A 190 -13.31 -7.66 8.81
C ILE A 190 -13.02 -7.78 10.32
N SER A 191 -13.67 -6.98 11.17
CA SER A 191 -13.39 -6.94 12.62
C SER A 191 -13.50 -8.28 13.35
N LYS A 192 -14.24 -9.24 12.78
CA LYS A 192 -14.36 -10.60 13.32
C LYS A 192 -13.09 -11.44 13.18
N TYR A 193 -12.22 -11.08 12.23
CA TYR A 193 -10.99 -11.82 11.93
C TYR A 193 -9.75 -11.09 12.40
N LYS A 194 -9.72 -9.77 12.17
CA LYS A 194 -8.58 -8.94 12.50
C LYS A 194 -8.97 -7.47 12.57
N ASP A 195 -8.33 -6.72 13.46
CA ASP A 195 -8.49 -5.28 13.53
C ASP A 195 -7.87 -4.59 12.32
N ILE A 196 -8.56 -3.56 11.83
CA ILE A 196 -7.99 -2.63 10.84
C ILE A 196 -7.14 -1.63 11.60
N GLU A 197 -5.90 -1.46 11.16
CA GLU A 197 -4.91 -0.72 11.93
C GLU A 197 -4.74 0.70 11.42
N LEU A 198 -4.94 0.92 10.12
CA LEU A 198 -4.85 2.22 9.48
C LEU A 198 -6.03 2.45 8.55
N THR A 199 -6.52 3.69 8.49
CA THR A 199 -7.45 4.16 7.47
C THR A 199 -6.81 5.29 6.66
N CYS A 200 -6.79 5.15 5.34
CA CYS A 200 -6.27 6.13 4.42
C CYS A 200 -7.35 7.14 4.03
N VAL A 201 -7.05 8.43 4.14
CA VAL A 201 -7.97 9.52 3.79
C VAL A 201 -7.24 10.60 3.02
N LEU A 202 -7.95 11.36 2.19
CA LEU A 202 -7.37 12.54 1.54
C LEU A 202 -6.92 13.56 2.60
N GLU A 203 -5.79 14.24 2.38
CA GLU A 203 -5.18 15.16 3.36
C GLU A 203 -6.17 16.19 3.94
N ASN A 204 -7.08 16.71 3.11
CA ASN A 204 -8.07 17.70 3.51
C ASN A 204 -9.14 17.17 4.48
N MET A 205 -9.25 15.85 4.64
CA MET A 205 -10.23 15.19 5.52
C MET A 205 -9.59 14.62 6.79
N LYS A 206 -8.28 14.81 6.99
CA LYS A 206 -7.53 14.20 8.09
C LYS A 206 -8.13 14.53 9.46
N GLU A 207 -8.36 15.80 9.75
CA GLU A 207 -8.83 16.26 11.07
C GLU A 207 -10.23 15.71 11.39
N GLU A 208 -11.12 15.68 10.40
CA GLU A 208 -12.47 15.14 10.56
C GLU A 208 -12.44 13.62 10.79
N ALA A 209 -11.59 12.91 10.05
CA ALA A 209 -11.38 11.48 10.19
C ALA A 209 -10.80 11.10 11.56
N GLU A 210 -9.82 11.85 12.08
CA GLU A 210 -9.22 11.62 13.41
C GLU A 210 -10.24 11.77 14.55
N GLY A 211 -11.31 12.55 14.33
CA GLY A 211 -12.39 12.72 15.31
C GLY A 211 -13.49 11.65 15.26
N MET A 212 -13.64 10.93 14.15
CA MET A 212 -14.80 10.06 13.91
C MET A 212 -14.46 8.59 13.63
N ILE A 213 -13.25 8.31 13.14
CA ILE A 213 -12.83 6.96 12.76
C ILE A 213 -11.87 6.44 13.83
N PRO A 214 -12.10 5.24 14.40
CA PRO A 214 -11.35 4.74 15.56
C PRO A 214 -9.94 4.23 15.25
N THR A 215 -9.58 4.11 13.98
CA THR A 215 -8.26 3.61 13.53
C THR A 215 -7.24 4.73 13.42
N ASP A 216 -5.95 4.40 13.32
CA ASP A 216 -4.95 5.40 12.96
C ASP A 216 -5.18 5.97 11.55
N ILE A 217 -5.21 7.30 11.44
CA ILE A 217 -5.40 7.96 10.14
C ILE A 217 -4.07 8.14 9.44
N PHE A 218 -4.03 7.75 8.16
CA PHE A 218 -2.94 8.01 7.24
C PHE A 218 -3.41 8.98 6.14
N PRO A 219 -3.02 10.27 6.19
CA PRO A 219 -3.41 11.24 5.18
C PRO A 219 -2.62 11.01 3.88
N MET A 220 -3.29 11.15 2.74
CA MET A 220 -2.68 10.93 1.43
C MET A 220 -3.09 11.97 0.38
N ARG A 221 -2.23 12.15 -0.62
CA ARG A 221 -2.51 12.87 -1.87
C ARG A 221 -2.65 11.90 -3.03
N LEU A 222 -3.34 12.33 -4.09
CA LEU A 222 -3.52 11.53 -5.30
C LEU A 222 -2.51 11.92 -6.39
N TYR A 223 -1.35 11.25 -6.39
CA TYR A 223 -0.30 11.43 -7.38
C TYR A 223 -0.63 10.75 -8.72
N LEU A 224 -1.35 9.63 -8.71
CA LEU A 224 -1.63 8.82 -9.90
C LEU A 224 -2.96 9.16 -10.59
N THR A 225 -3.47 10.37 -10.37
CA THR A 225 -4.73 10.83 -10.99
C THR A 225 -4.54 11.14 -12.48
N TYR A 226 -5.48 10.69 -13.29
CA TYR A 226 -5.55 11.00 -14.72
C TYR A 226 -5.55 12.53 -15.00
N PRO A 227 -4.73 13.03 -15.93
CA PRO A 227 -4.64 14.45 -16.28
C PRO A 227 -5.99 15.09 -16.63
N TRP A 228 -6.83 14.39 -17.39
CA TRP A 228 -8.17 14.88 -17.77
C TRP A 228 -9.17 14.91 -16.60
N VAL A 229 -8.88 14.22 -15.49
CA VAL A 229 -9.66 14.35 -14.25
C VAL A 229 -9.17 15.54 -13.43
N ARG A 230 -7.88 15.88 -13.50
CA ARG A 230 -7.33 17.10 -12.86
C ARG A 230 -7.87 18.39 -13.53
N GLU A 231 -8.07 18.37 -14.84
CA GLU A 231 -8.62 19.51 -15.61
C GLU A 231 -10.13 19.74 -15.37
N ALA A 232 -10.88 18.73 -14.94
CA ALA A 232 -12.32 18.83 -14.68
C ALA A 232 -12.66 19.41 -13.29
N VAL A 233 -11.67 19.57 -12.41
CA VAL A 233 -11.82 20.01 -11.01
C VAL A 233 -11.04 21.32 -10.73
N GLY A 234 -10.45 21.92 -11.78
CA GLY A 234 -9.71 23.19 -11.72
C GLY A 234 -10.55 24.41 -12.06
#